data_AF-A0A3D0LW53-F1
#
_entry.id   AF-A0A3D0LW53-F1
#
_cell.length_a   1.000
_cell.length_b   1.000
_cell.length_c   1.000
_cell.angle_alpha   90.00
_cell.angle_beta   90.00
_cell.angle_gamma   90.00
#
_symmetry.space_group_name_H-M   'P 1'
#
loop_
_entity.id
_entity.type
_entity.pdbx_description
1 polymer ?
#
loop_
_entity_poly.entity_id
_entity_poly.type
_entity_poly.pdbx_seq_one_letter_code
_entity_poly.pdbx_strand_id
1 'polypeptide(L)'
;MMRPTSPFAYRPPALFAVLAAAALLAPPYSRADVPVREDIIVSPAPQNFTICFNGACKDLAFVSLSTAQWRRVTAIFTPPAGSPAIERQRIAQAVALMETLAGEITRTHRDRPRNGSDPQGANQMDCIDESTNTTTYLKLLARDGLLHWYTVEDRATRGWFLFGWPHTTAVIRERPSGKDYVVDSWFLENGRPPFIVPLTTWRNGWQPPPDKP
;
A
#
# COMPACT_ATOMS: atom_id res chain seq x y z
N MET A 1 59.44 -69.33 -27.89
CA MET A 1 60.02 -68.10 -27.30
C MET A 1 58.87 -67.21 -26.82
N MET A 2 58.93 -66.84 -25.53
CA MET A 2 58.39 -65.65 -24.83
C MET A 2 57.20 -64.89 -25.46
N ARG A 3 56.01 -64.91 -24.82
CA ARG A 3 55.43 -63.89 -23.88
C ARG A 3 54.88 -62.63 -24.61
N PRO A 4 54.05 -61.77 -23.99
CA PRO A 4 53.00 -61.91 -22.96
C PRO A 4 51.67 -61.23 -23.44
N THR A 5 50.54 -61.26 -22.73
CA THR A 5 49.96 -60.11 -21.96
C THR A 5 48.44 -60.35 -21.87
N SER A 6 47.82 -60.44 -20.69
CA SER A 6 47.21 -59.35 -19.88
C SER A 6 45.66 -59.46 -19.90
N PRO A 7 44.90 -58.75 -19.03
CA PRO A 7 44.34 -59.36 -17.83
C PRO A 7 42.80 -59.28 -17.81
N PHE A 8 42.20 -60.04 -16.89
CA PHE A 8 40.78 -59.90 -16.52
C PHE A 8 40.48 -58.45 -16.10
N ALA A 9 39.65 -57.76 -16.89
CA ALA A 9 39.13 -56.44 -16.55
C ALA A 9 37.91 -56.58 -15.63
N TYR A 10 38.11 -56.23 -14.36
CA TYR A 10 37.03 -56.08 -13.37
C TYR A 10 36.23 -54.82 -13.69
N ARG A 11 34.92 -54.95 -13.97
CA ARG A 11 34.00 -53.82 -14.15
C ARG A 11 33.30 -53.53 -12.83
N PRO A 12 33.41 -52.32 -12.25
CA PRO A 12 32.64 -51.97 -11.06
C PRO A 12 31.15 -51.78 -11.41
N PRO A 13 30.22 -51.99 -10.46
CA PRO A 13 28.81 -51.72 -10.70
C PRO A 13 28.55 -50.21 -10.82
N ALA A 14 27.75 -49.84 -11.80
CA ALA A 14 27.28 -48.46 -11.97
C ALA A 14 26.37 -48.08 -10.80
N LEU A 15 26.82 -47.15 -9.95
CA LEU A 15 25.93 -46.45 -9.03
C LEU A 15 24.99 -45.56 -9.84
N PHE A 16 23.73 -45.95 -9.95
CA PHE A 16 22.66 -45.05 -10.36
C PHE A 16 22.39 -44.08 -9.21
N ALA A 17 22.91 -42.85 -9.32
CA ALA A 17 22.50 -41.75 -8.46
C ALA A 17 21.08 -41.32 -8.85
N VAL A 18 20.10 -41.68 -8.01
CA VAL A 18 18.73 -41.15 -8.11
C VAL A 18 18.78 -39.70 -7.62
N LEU A 19 18.86 -38.75 -8.55
CA LEU A 19 18.63 -37.34 -8.27
C LEU A 19 17.13 -37.14 -8.00
N ALA A 20 16.76 -37.06 -6.73
CA ALA A 20 15.42 -36.61 -6.33
C ALA A 20 15.26 -35.13 -6.74
N ALA A 21 14.49 -34.88 -7.80
CA ALA A 21 14.07 -33.54 -8.16
C ALA A 21 13.11 -33.02 -7.09
N ALA A 22 13.62 -32.21 -6.17
CA ALA A 22 12.78 -31.43 -5.27
C ALA A 22 11.98 -30.43 -6.13
N ALA A 23 10.70 -30.73 -6.35
CA ALA A 23 9.77 -29.77 -6.92
C ALA A 23 9.71 -28.56 -5.97
N LEU A 24 10.33 -27.46 -6.37
CA LEU A 24 10.18 -26.15 -5.75
C LEU A 24 8.73 -25.72 -5.95
N LEU A 25 7.84 -26.17 -5.06
CA LEU A 25 6.56 -25.52 -4.84
C LEU A 25 6.89 -24.10 -4.40
N ALA A 26 6.78 -23.14 -5.31
CA ALA A 26 6.78 -21.73 -4.96
C ALA A 26 5.73 -21.58 -3.85
N PRO A 27 6.11 -21.07 -2.66
CA PRO A 27 5.11 -20.86 -1.61
C PRO A 27 4.01 -19.97 -2.19
N PRO A 28 2.73 -20.22 -1.87
CA PRO A 28 1.69 -19.24 -2.15
C PRO A 28 2.19 -17.91 -1.59
N TYR A 29 1.98 -16.82 -2.33
CA TYR A 29 2.25 -15.47 -1.85
C TYR A 29 1.45 -15.27 -0.55
N SER A 30 2.07 -15.61 0.59
CA SER A 30 1.54 -15.27 1.89
C SER A 30 1.53 -13.75 1.90
N ARG A 31 0.32 -13.18 1.93
CA ARG A 31 0.16 -11.79 2.30
C ARG A 31 0.82 -11.66 3.67
N ALA A 32 1.99 -11.01 3.71
CA ALA A 32 2.58 -10.63 4.96
C ALA A 32 1.66 -9.55 5.52
N ASP A 33 0.70 -9.94 6.35
CA ASP A 33 -0.07 -9.03 7.16
C ASP A 33 0.95 -8.33 8.08
N VAL A 34 1.36 -7.12 7.71
CA VAL A 34 2.12 -6.26 8.61
C VAL A 34 1.25 -6.11 9.85
N PRO A 35 1.71 -6.53 11.05
CA PRO A 35 0.89 -6.47 12.24
C PRO A 35 0.32 -5.07 12.40
N VAL A 36 -1.00 -4.95 12.29
CA VAL A 36 -1.70 -3.71 12.59
C VAL A 36 -1.70 -3.60 14.11
N ARG A 37 -1.18 -2.50 14.65
CA ARG A 37 -1.26 -2.21 16.10
C ARG A 37 -2.71 -2.39 16.57
N GLU A 38 -2.88 -3.01 17.74
CA GLU A 38 -4.20 -3.39 18.28
C GLU A 38 -5.14 -2.19 18.51
N ASP A 39 -4.59 -0.99 18.67
CA ASP A 39 -5.34 0.24 18.92
C ASP A 39 -5.80 0.98 17.66
N ILE A 40 -5.43 0.50 16.46
CA ILE A 40 -5.94 1.02 15.19
C ILE A 40 -7.33 0.44 14.93
N ILE A 41 -8.32 1.31 14.66
CA ILE A 41 -9.68 0.87 14.34
C ILE A 41 -9.71 0.26 12.93
N VAL A 42 -9.74 -1.07 12.85
CA VAL A 42 -9.71 -1.80 11.57
C VAL A 42 -11.06 -1.83 10.83
N SER A 43 -12.15 -1.50 11.52
CA SER A 43 -13.51 -1.35 10.99
C SER A 43 -14.05 0.06 11.29
N PRO A 44 -13.60 1.09 10.53
CA PRO A 44 -13.85 2.48 10.88
C PRO A 44 -15.30 2.93 10.61
N ALA A 45 -15.72 3.95 11.34
CA ALA A 45 -16.96 4.69 11.12
C ALA A 45 -16.66 6.19 10.97
N PRO A 46 -17.47 6.96 10.21
CA PRO A 46 -17.24 8.40 10.11
C PRO A 46 -17.17 9.09 11.48
N GLN A 47 -17.93 8.59 12.46
CA GLN A 47 -17.96 9.12 13.83
C GLN A 47 -16.85 8.58 14.73
N ASN A 48 -16.09 7.57 14.28
CA ASN A 48 -15.02 6.94 15.07
C ASN A 48 -14.03 6.19 14.17
N PHE A 49 -12.86 6.78 13.94
CA PHE A 49 -11.71 6.17 13.28
C PHE A 49 -10.41 6.75 13.83
N THR A 50 -9.28 6.17 13.45
CA THR A 50 -7.96 6.54 13.98
C THR A 50 -7.08 7.16 12.92
N ILE A 51 -6.22 8.10 13.33
CA ILE A 51 -5.19 8.73 12.51
C ILE A 51 -3.83 8.58 13.18
N CYS A 52 -2.88 8.00 12.44
CA CYS A 52 -1.47 7.83 12.78
C CYS A 52 -0.66 9.07 12.40
N PHE A 53 0.32 9.46 13.22
CA PHE A 53 1.27 10.53 12.91
C PHE A 53 2.55 10.41 13.76
N ASN A 54 3.51 11.31 13.52
CA ASN A 54 4.84 11.36 14.16
C ASN A 54 5.77 10.18 13.81
N GLY A 55 5.56 9.55 12.66
CA GLY A 55 6.40 8.50 12.09
C GLY A 55 6.06 7.11 12.60
N ALA A 56 6.06 6.12 11.71
CA ALA A 56 5.82 4.70 12.02
C ALA A 56 4.55 4.41 12.83
N CYS A 57 3.51 5.25 12.69
CA CYS A 57 2.34 5.31 13.55
C CYS A 57 2.75 5.32 15.02
N LYS A 58 3.61 6.27 15.42
CA LYS A 58 4.03 6.44 16.81
C LYS A 58 2.85 6.93 17.65
N ASP A 59 2.24 8.02 17.21
CA ASP A 59 1.11 8.63 17.89
C ASP A 59 -0.18 8.36 17.12
N LEU A 60 -1.29 8.29 17.86
CA LEU A 60 -2.61 7.97 17.33
C LEU A 60 -3.64 8.93 17.92
N ALA A 61 -4.51 9.44 17.07
CA ALA A 61 -5.66 10.25 17.47
C ALA A 61 -6.97 9.58 17.03
N PHE A 62 -7.97 9.61 17.91
CA PHE A 62 -9.34 9.25 17.57
C PHE A 62 -10.03 10.45 16.93
N VAL A 63 -10.62 10.22 15.76
CA VAL A 63 -11.26 11.25 14.95
C VAL A 63 -12.73 10.92 14.75
N SER A 64 -13.55 11.96 14.82
CA SER A 64 -14.99 11.91 14.55
C SER A 64 -15.35 13.02 13.57
N LEU A 65 -15.91 12.64 12.43
CA LEU A 65 -16.50 13.58 11.47
C LEU A 65 -17.98 13.78 11.80
N SER A 66 -18.39 15.04 11.84
CA SER A 66 -19.80 15.41 11.88
C SER A 66 -20.54 14.91 10.63
N THR A 67 -21.86 14.76 10.74
CA THR A 67 -22.72 14.43 9.60
C THR A 67 -22.54 15.39 8.43
N ALA A 68 -22.35 16.69 8.71
CA ALA A 68 -22.11 17.69 7.67
C ALA A 68 -20.76 17.49 6.95
N GLN A 69 -19.71 17.13 7.69
CA GLN A 69 -18.40 16.80 7.11
C GLN A 69 -18.47 15.52 6.27
N TRP A 70 -19.10 14.45 6.77
CA TRP A 70 -19.25 13.21 6.01
C TRP A 70 -20.11 13.39 4.75
N ARG A 71 -21.14 14.24 4.81
CA ARG A 71 -21.95 14.59 3.63
C ARG A 71 -21.12 15.25 2.52
N ARG A 72 -20.10 16.05 2.87
CA ARG A 72 -19.18 16.62 1.87
C ARG A 72 -18.37 15.54 1.17
N VAL A 73 -17.94 14.50 1.90
CA VAL A 73 -17.21 13.36 1.33
C VAL A 73 -18.10 12.54 0.40
N THR A 74 -19.29 12.15 0.86
CA THR A 74 -20.24 11.34 0.05
C THR A 74 -20.74 12.08 -1.19
N ALA A 75 -20.87 13.41 -1.14
CA ALA A 75 -21.25 14.23 -2.30
C ALA A 75 -20.29 14.10 -3.48
N ILE A 76 -19.00 13.80 -3.25
CA ILE A 76 -18.00 13.57 -4.32
C ILE A 76 -18.38 12.38 -5.22
N PHE A 77 -19.12 11.42 -4.67
CA PHE A 77 -19.53 10.19 -5.36
C PHE A 77 -20.94 10.28 -5.99
N THR A 78 -21.56 11.46 -5.96
CA THR A 78 -22.91 11.69 -6.52
C THR A 78 -22.84 12.58 -7.77
N PRO A 79 -23.39 12.16 -8.93
CA PRO A 79 -23.96 10.84 -9.22
C PRO A 79 -22.88 9.74 -9.27
N PRO A 80 -23.21 8.43 -9.19
CA PRO A 80 -22.22 7.34 -9.24
C PRO A 80 -21.25 7.43 -10.42
N ALA A 81 -20.03 6.92 -10.24
CA ALA A 81 -18.99 7.02 -11.27
C ALA A 81 -19.31 6.10 -12.46
N GLY A 82 -19.38 6.66 -13.67
CA GLY A 82 -19.66 5.89 -14.89
C GLY A 82 -18.50 5.01 -15.38
N SER A 83 -17.30 5.15 -14.78
CA SER A 83 -16.15 4.31 -15.12
C SER A 83 -15.16 4.19 -13.95
N PRO A 84 -14.32 3.14 -13.91
CA PRO A 84 -13.26 3.01 -12.92
C PRO A 84 -12.29 4.19 -12.89
N ALA A 85 -12.00 4.79 -14.05
CA ALA A 85 -11.12 5.96 -14.13
C ALA A 85 -11.71 7.19 -13.42
N ILE A 86 -13.02 7.42 -13.57
CA ILE A 86 -13.73 8.50 -12.87
C ILE A 86 -13.77 8.20 -11.35
N GLU A 87 -14.00 6.95 -10.95
CA GLU A 87 -13.99 6.59 -9.53
C GLU A 87 -12.62 6.82 -8.88
N ARG A 88 -11.50 6.51 -9.56
CA ARG A 88 -10.15 6.84 -9.06
C ARG A 88 -9.98 8.35 -8.83
N GLN A 89 -10.44 9.20 -9.75
CA GLN A 89 -10.36 10.66 -9.56
C GLN A 89 -11.13 11.12 -8.30
N ARG A 90 -12.30 10.53 -8.07
CA ARG A 90 -13.14 10.82 -6.90
C ARG A 90 -12.56 10.28 -5.60
N ILE A 91 -11.95 9.10 -5.63
CA ILE A 91 -11.18 8.55 -4.51
C ILE A 91 -10.07 9.53 -4.12
N ALA A 92 -9.31 10.05 -5.09
CA ALA A 92 -8.24 11.00 -4.82
C ALA A 92 -8.78 12.30 -4.16
N GLN A 93 -9.88 12.85 -4.69
CA GLN A 93 -10.53 14.02 -4.09
C GLN A 93 -11.06 13.75 -2.68
N ALA A 94 -11.61 12.57 -2.44
CA ALA A 94 -12.16 12.19 -1.14
C ALA A 94 -11.05 11.99 -0.10
N VAL A 95 -9.94 11.35 -0.46
CA VAL A 95 -8.77 11.19 0.42
C VAL A 95 -8.21 12.57 0.80
N ALA A 96 -7.98 13.45 -0.18
CA ALA A 96 -7.57 14.83 0.07
C ALA A 96 -8.49 15.58 1.04
N LEU A 97 -9.81 15.50 0.82
CA LEU A 97 -10.78 16.14 1.71
C LEU A 97 -10.74 15.54 3.12
N MET A 98 -10.65 14.21 3.24
CA MET A 98 -10.59 13.55 4.55
C MET A 98 -9.30 13.87 5.30
N GLU A 99 -8.16 13.95 4.61
CA GLU A 99 -6.90 14.42 5.19
C GLU A 99 -7.03 15.85 5.72
N THR A 100 -7.61 16.78 4.95
CA THR A 100 -7.85 18.14 5.43
C THR A 100 -8.74 18.16 6.68
N LEU A 101 -9.85 17.41 6.66
CA LEU A 101 -10.79 17.36 7.78
C LEU A 101 -10.17 16.75 9.03
N ALA A 102 -9.41 15.66 8.88
CA ALA A 102 -8.70 15.02 9.96
C ALA A 102 -7.56 15.91 10.47
N GLY A 103 -6.81 16.55 9.57
CA GLY A 103 -5.67 17.40 9.87
C GLY A 103 -6.00 18.66 10.67
N GLU A 104 -7.23 19.18 10.54
CA GLU A 104 -7.74 20.24 11.43
C GLU A 104 -7.94 19.74 12.87
N ILE A 105 -8.34 18.48 13.05
CA ILE A 105 -8.61 17.88 14.36
C ILE A 105 -7.31 17.44 15.04
N THR A 106 -6.42 16.79 14.29
CA THR A 106 -5.17 16.19 14.77
C THR A 106 -3.99 17.15 14.72
N ARG A 107 -4.16 18.32 14.08
CA ARG A 107 -3.10 19.28 13.74
C ARG A 107 -2.04 18.70 12.79
N THR A 108 -2.41 17.76 11.94
CA THR A 108 -1.54 17.19 10.89
C THR A 108 -1.68 17.94 9.56
N HIS A 109 -2.50 19.00 9.49
CA HIS A 109 -2.65 19.85 8.29
C HIS A 109 -1.36 20.54 7.82
N ARG A 110 -0.28 20.51 8.63
CA ARG A 110 1.05 21.03 8.28
C ARG A 110 2.01 19.95 7.81
N ASP A 111 1.53 18.73 7.66
CA ASP A 111 2.32 17.63 7.14
C ASP A 111 2.85 17.98 5.74
N ARG A 112 4.15 17.75 5.57
CA ARG A 112 4.92 18.14 4.40
C ARG A 112 5.08 16.97 3.43
N PRO A 113 5.30 17.26 2.14
CA PRO A 113 5.60 16.22 1.15
C PRO A 113 6.81 15.41 1.55
N ARG A 114 6.66 14.08 1.48
CA ARG A 114 7.74 13.11 1.71
C ARG A 114 8.36 13.20 3.12
N ASN A 115 9.34 12.33 3.38
CA ASN A 115 10.21 12.48 4.54
C ASN A 115 11.35 13.44 4.15
N GLY A 116 11.31 14.67 4.65
CA GLY A 116 12.40 15.62 4.50
C GLY A 116 13.62 15.28 5.38
N SER A 117 14.78 15.89 5.09
CA SER A 117 16.00 15.77 5.91
C SER A 117 16.03 16.71 7.12
N ASP A 118 15.13 17.69 7.17
CA ASP A 118 15.02 18.67 8.26
C ASP A 118 14.23 18.09 9.45
N PRO A 119 14.37 18.68 10.66
CA PRO A 119 13.55 18.33 11.80
C PRO A 119 12.07 18.42 11.40
N GLN A 120 11.47 17.24 11.24
CA GLN A 120 10.08 17.11 10.87
C GLN A 120 9.25 17.81 11.95
N GLY A 121 8.38 18.73 11.52
CA GLY A 121 7.54 19.49 12.45
C GLY A 121 6.67 18.56 13.29
N ALA A 122 6.11 19.09 14.38
CA ALA A 122 5.14 18.34 15.16
C ALA A 122 4.01 17.83 14.23
N ASN A 123 3.67 16.55 14.39
CA ASN A 123 2.60 15.85 13.67
C ASN A 123 2.87 15.60 12.18
N GLN A 124 4.13 15.60 11.75
CA GLN A 124 4.52 15.10 10.43
C GLN A 124 4.19 13.61 10.29
N MET A 125 3.85 13.20 9.08
CA MET A 125 3.53 11.83 8.70
C MET A 125 4.61 11.27 7.78
N ASP A 126 4.97 10.01 8.01
CA ASP A 126 5.79 9.25 7.06
C ASP A 126 4.93 8.32 6.19
N CYS A 127 5.56 7.52 5.33
CA CYS A 127 4.82 6.59 4.46
C CYS A 127 4.00 5.54 5.22
N ILE A 128 4.35 5.21 6.47
CA ILE A 128 3.61 4.25 7.29
C ILE A 128 2.35 4.92 7.86
N ASP A 129 2.48 6.15 8.35
CA ASP A 129 1.36 6.98 8.79
C ASP A 129 0.37 7.19 7.64
N GLU A 130 0.86 7.73 6.53
CA GLU A 130 0.07 8.08 5.35
C GLU A 130 -0.68 6.89 4.76
N SER A 131 0.03 5.76 4.59
CA SER A 131 -0.59 4.56 4.04
C SER A 131 -1.61 3.93 5.00
N THR A 132 -1.41 4.05 6.31
CA THR A 132 -2.38 3.56 7.32
C THR A 132 -3.63 4.43 7.36
N ASN A 133 -3.46 5.76 7.33
CA ASN A 133 -4.56 6.71 7.31
C ASN A 133 -5.37 6.59 6.01
N THR A 134 -4.69 6.51 4.86
CA THR A 134 -5.34 6.33 3.55
C THR A 134 -6.10 5.01 3.48
N THR A 135 -5.57 3.90 4.00
CA THR A 135 -6.35 2.65 4.08
C THR A 135 -7.61 2.81 4.96
N THR A 136 -7.53 3.55 6.06
CA THR A 136 -8.68 3.84 6.93
C THR A 136 -9.76 4.62 6.19
N TYR A 137 -9.36 5.67 5.46
CA TYR A 137 -10.23 6.45 4.58
C TYR A 137 -10.91 5.59 3.51
N LEU A 138 -10.15 4.75 2.81
CA LEU A 138 -10.69 3.87 1.78
C LEU A 138 -11.70 2.86 2.36
N LYS A 139 -11.45 2.34 3.57
CA LYS A 139 -12.39 1.47 4.28
C LYS A 139 -13.68 2.19 4.66
N LEU A 140 -13.63 3.45 5.07
CA LEU A 140 -14.82 4.28 5.31
C LEU A 140 -15.67 4.42 4.04
N LEU A 141 -15.02 4.75 2.91
CA LEU A 141 -15.71 4.87 1.62
C LEU A 141 -16.33 3.54 1.18
N ALA A 142 -15.61 2.43 1.33
CA ALA A 142 -16.09 1.09 0.98
C ALA A 142 -17.28 0.67 1.85
N ARG A 143 -17.21 0.92 3.16
CA ARG A 143 -18.28 0.59 4.11
C ARG A 143 -19.58 1.33 3.80
N ASP A 144 -19.50 2.58 3.34
CA ASP A 144 -20.67 3.39 2.97
C ASP A 144 -21.14 3.15 1.52
N GLY A 145 -20.60 2.12 0.86
CA GLY A 145 -21.01 1.71 -0.50
C GLY A 145 -20.57 2.66 -1.61
N LEU A 146 -19.61 3.55 -1.36
CA LEU A 146 -19.20 4.59 -2.31
C LEU A 146 -18.22 4.07 -3.38
N LEU A 147 -17.60 2.91 -3.14
CA LEU A 147 -16.65 2.29 -4.07
C LEU A 147 -17.36 1.20 -4.90
N HIS A 148 -17.84 1.57 -6.09
CA HIS A 148 -18.51 0.65 -6.99
C HIS A 148 -17.51 -0.20 -7.78
N TRP A 149 -16.47 0.44 -8.31
CA TRP A 149 -15.49 -0.20 -9.20
C TRP A 149 -14.33 -0.84 -8.45
N TYR A 150 -14.15 -0.55 -7.15
CA TYR A 150 -12.98 -0.96 -6.37
C TYR A 150 -13.28 -1.74 -5.09
N THR A 151 -12.35 -2.61 -4.69
CA THR A 151 -12.20 -3.14 -3.33
C THR A 151 -10.93 -2.56 -2.69
N VAL A 152 -10.91 -2.48 -1.36
CA VAL A 152 -9.72 -2.09 -0.60
C VAL A 152 -8.88 -3.33 -0.33
N GLU A 153 -7.58 -3.25 -0.57
CA GLU A 153 -6.64 -4.34 -0.39
C GLU A 153 -5.63 -4.02 0.71
N ASP A 154 -4.81 -5.01 1.06
CA ASP A 154 -3.69 -4.80 1.96
C ASP A 154 -2.66 -3.85 1.35
N ARG A 155 -2.01 -3.07 2.21
CA ARG A 155 -0.98 -2.12 1.80
C ARG A 155 0.16 -2.82 1.08
N ALA A 156 0.79 -2.11 0.16
CA ALA A 156 1.97 -2.61 -0.55
C ALA A 156 3.22 -1.84 -0.16
N THR A 157 4.34 -2.54 -0.09
CA THR A 157 5.67 -1.96 0.13
C THR A 157 6.56 -2.22 -1.09
N ARG A 158 7.37 -1.24 -1.47
CA ARG A 158 8.46 -1.39 -2.44
C ARG A 158 9.77 -0.91 -1.84
N GLY A 159 10.87 -1.30 -2.48
CA GLY A 159 12.21 -1.00 -2.02
C GLY A 159 12.70 -2.02 -1.00
N TRP A 160 14.02 -2.13 -0.91
CA TRP A 160 14.73 -2.94 0.07
C TRP A 160 15.85 -2.07 0.60
N PHE A 161 16.14 -2.13 1.90
CA PHE A 161 17.08 -1.22 2.56
C PHE A 161 18.48 -1.14 1.89
N LEU A 162 18.88 -2.14 1.10
CA LEU A 162 20.11 -2.15 0.30
C LEU A 162 20.06 -1.25 -0.97
N PHE A 163 18.87 -0.89 -1.45
CA PHE A 163 18.64 -0.15 -2.70
C PHE A 163 17.69 1.05 -2.52
N GLY A 164 17.37 1.43 -1.28
CA GLY A 164 16.51 2.56 -0.93
C GLY A 164 15.68 2.29 0.33
N TRP A 165 15.19 3.34 0.97
CA TRP A 165 14.27 3.19 2.10
C TRP A 165 12.96 2.53 1.64
N PRO A 166 12.43 1.53 2.36
CA PRO A 166 11.13 0.94 2.05
C PRO A 166 10.04 2.02 2.02
N HIS A 167 9.23 2.02 0.97
CA HIS A 167 8.09 2.91 0.81
C HIS A 167 6.81 2.09 0.82
N THR A 168 5.86 2.44 1.68
CA THR A 168 4.58 1.72 1.84
C THR A 168 3.41 2.62 1.43
N THR A 169 2.38 2.05 0.81
CA THR A 169 1.21 2.78 0.31
C THR A 169 -0.08 1.96 0.41
N ALA A 170 -1.23 2.63 0.41
CA ALA A 170 -2.53 1.99 0.37
C ALA A 170 -2.84 1.44 -1.03
N VAL A 171 -3.72 0.43 -1.12
CA VAL A 171 -4.02 -0.26 -2.38
C VAL A 171 -5.53 -0.45 -2.54
N ILE A 172 -6.00 -0.25 -3.77
CA ILE A 172 -7.34 -0.62 -4.23
C ILE A 172 -7.24 -1.57 -5.43
N ARG A 173 -8.16 -2.53 -5.53
CA ARG A 173 -8.27 -3.45 -6.67
C ARG A 173 -9.50 -3.16 -7.50
N GLU A 174 -9.30 -2.95 -8.80
CA GLU A 174 -10.37 -2.77 -9.76
C GLU A 174 -11.12 -4.10 -9.96
N ARG A 175 -12.44 -4.12 -9.70
CA ARG A 175 -13.24 -5.36 -9.75
C ARG A 175 -13.29 -5.98 -11.16
N PRO A 176 -13.54 -5.23 -12.26
CA PRO A 176 -13.65 -5.85 -13.58
C PRO A 176 -12.34 -6.45 -14.11
N SER A 177 -11.21 -5.80 -13.83
CA SER A 177 -9.92 -6.16 -14.42
C SER A 177 -9.01 -6.96 -13.48
N GLY A 178 -9.30 -6.96 -12.18
CA GLY A 178 -8.43 -7.50 -11.13
C GLY A 178 -7.13 -6.71 -10.93
N LYS A 179 -6.96 -5.55 -11.58
CA LYS A 179 -5.74 -4.76 -11.50
C LYS A 179 -5.68 -3.97 -10.20
N ASP A 180 -4.52 -4.00 -9.56
CA ASP A 180 -4.24 -3.23 -8.36
C ASP A 180 -3.69 -1.85 -8.70
N TYR A 181 -4.15 -0.86 -7.94
CA TYR A 181 -3.72 0.53 -8.01
C TYR A 181 -3.30 0.99 -6.61
N VAL A 182 -2.20 1.72 -6.53
CA VAL A 182 -1.80 2.38 -5.28
C VAL A 182 -2.66 3.63 -5.07
N VAL A 183 -2.84 4.05 -3.83
CA VAL A 183 -3.39 5.36 -3.45
C VAL A 183 -2.34 5.99 -2.53
N ASP A 184 -1.45 6.78 -3.11
CA ASP A 184 -0.23 7.24 -2.45
C ASP A 184 -0.29 8.74 -2.15
N SER A 185 -0.64 9.08 -0.90
CA SER A 185 -0.77 10.44 -0.37
C SER A 185 0.56 11.05 0.08
N TRP A 186 1.58 10.23 0.34
CA TRP A 186 2.86 10.65 0.93
C TRP A 186 3.69 11.62 0.07
N PHE A 187 3.46 11.68 -1.23
CA PHE A 187 4.30 12.45 -2.14
C PHE A 187 4.10 13.97 -2.09
N LEU A 188 2.94 14.42 -1.62
CA LEU A 188 2.53 15.83 -1.61
C LEU A 188 2.24 16.27 -0.16
N GLU A 189 2.01 17.56 0.03
CA GLU A 189 1.55 18.12 1.30
C GLU A 189 0.13 17.62 1.64
N ASN A 190 -0.22 17.68 2.93
CA ASN A 190 -1.51 17.23 3.43
C ASN A 190 -2.70 17.80 2.65
N GLY A 191 -3.70 16.96 2.35
CA GLY A 191 -4.92 17.40 1.70
C GLY A 191 -4.79 17.65 0.20
N ARG A 192 -3.64 17.32 -0.41
CA ARG A 192 -3.53 17.25 -1.87
C ARG A 192 -4.02 15.88 -2.37
N PRO A 193 -4.64 15.81 -3.56
CA PRO A 193 -5.08 14.53 -4.10
C PRO A 193 -3.90 13.55 -4.24
N PRO A 194 -4.00 12.33 -3.67
CA PRO A 194 -2.96 11.31 -3.77
C PRO A 194 -2.79 10.87 -5.21
N PHE A 195 -1.62 10.31 -5.50
CA PHE A 195 -1.39 9.67 -6.79
C PHE A 195 -1.99 8.28 -6.82
N ILE A 196 -2.80 8.01 -7.86
CA ILE A 196 -3.40 6.71 -8.09
C ILE A 196 -2.92 6.13 -9.42
N VAL A 197 -1.97 5.20 -9.33
CA VAL A 197 -1.30 4.59 -10.49
C VAL A 197 -1.30 3.06 -10.37
N PRO A 198 -1.13 2.28 -11.46
CA PRO A 198 -1.05 0.83 -11.36
C PRO A 198 0.06 0.39 -10.40
N LEU A 199 -0.24 -0.59 -9.56
CA LEU A 199 0.71 -1.11 -8.56
C LEU A 199 2.01 -1.61 -9.20
N THR A 200 1.94 -2.21 -10.38
CA THR A 200 3.11 -2.66 -11.14
C THR A 200 3.99 -1.48 -11.57
N THR A 201 3.39 -0.41 -12.09
CA THR A 201 4.09 0.82 -12.44
C THR A 201 4.75 1.44 -11.21
N TRP A 202 4.02 1.51 -10.09
CA TRP A 202 4.56 1.99 -8.82
C TRP A 202 5.72 1.11 -8.33
N ARG A 203 5.61 -0.21 -8.33
CA ARG A 203 6.72 -1.11 -7.92
C ARG A 203 7.98 -0.92 -8.79
N ASN A 204 7.82 -0.54 -10.06
CA ASN A 204 8.92 -0.29 -10.98
C ASN A 204 9.55 1.11 -10.85
N GLY A 205 9.44 1.74 -9.68
CA GLY A 205 10.15 3.00 -9.39
C GLY A 205 9.44 4.27 -9.86
N TRP A 206 8.13 4.21 -10.12
CA TRP A 206 7.36 5.42 -10.46
C TRP A 206 7.55 6.52 -9.41
N GLN A 207 7.69 7.75 -9.90
CA GLN A 207 7.69 8.98 -9.11
C GLN A 207 6.68 9.94 -9.73
N PRO A 208 6.10 10.84 -8.94
CA PRO A 208 5.40 12.00 -9.47
C PRO A 208 6.27 12.71 -10.52
N PRO A 209 5.68 13.23 -11.62
CA PRO A 209 6.40 14.13 -12.51
C PRO A 209 7.01 15.28 -11.70
N PRO A 210 8.23 15.74 -12.02
CA PRO A 210 8.77 16.96 -11.44
C PRO A 210 7.81 18.10 -11.74
N ASP A 211 7.21 18.60 -10.66
CA ASP A 211 6.31 19.74 -10.49
C ASP A 211 5.38 20.05 -11.68
N LYS A 212 4.10 19.68 -11.58
CA LYS A 212 3.05 20.59 -12.05
C LYS A 212 2.71 21.50 -10.87
N PRO A 213 2.71 22.83 -11.07
CA PRO A 213 2.41 23.81 -10.01
C PRO A 213 1.07 23.52 -9.31
#